data_AF-A0A8T3MU19-F1
#
_entry.id   AF-A0A8T3MU19-F1
#
_cell.length_a   1.000
_cell.length_b   1.000
_cell.length_c   1.000
_cell.angle_alpha   90.00
_cell.angle_beta   90.00
_cell.angle_gamma   90.00
#
_symmetry.space_group_name_H-M   'P 1'
#
loop_
_entity.id
_entity.type
_entity.pdbx_description
1 polymer ?
#
loop_
_entity_poly.entity_id
_entity_poly.type
_entity_poly.pdbx_seq_one_letter_code
_entity_poly.pdbx_strand_id
1 'polypeptide(L)'
;MNEQQAPDVNAPIRDEPLFPNTTHIARREYRELVHSRLFHVSTVTLAVLAIVVALLPIAVRLLERGSTTRIAVVATSPELAKNTQNTLDAILNIEGRTKYEVLVEPEETEAIAAVDDHRLDAVVSARRAADGSLGFTVHGGETVGDGTVQLLNFGALSVALLDAATSGFKVPSFEVFRGATGGPSAAPYDPSAYASRLIVGAVFGVLIFITIVIYGMWVAAGVVAEKSSRVMELLVSAASPRQLVIGKALGIGLAGATQYLLVLAPAILTLLLEDRIASALLGPSAGISTSLKALSPTLLLAFGVYYTLGFALYSL
;
A
#
# COMPACT_ATOMS: atom_id res chain seq x y z
N MET A 1 72.80 29.90 -19.89
CA MET A 1 72.21 28.83 -20.71
C MET A 1 71.93 27.67 -19.76
N ASN A 2 70.74 27.09 -19.89
CA ASN A 2 70.22 25.89 -19.21
C ASN A 2 69.72 26.04 -17.77
N GLU A 3 68.54 25.57 -17.40
CA GLU A 3 67.31 25.20 -18.13
C GLU A 3 66.26 25.03 -17.02
N GLN A 4 65.14 25.74 -17.13
CA GLN A 4 63.99 25.54 -16.24
C GLN A 4 63.37 24.19 -16.55
N GLN A 5 63.46 23.26 -15.60
CA GLN A 5 62.86 21.94 -15.70
C GLN A 5 61.34 22.08 -15.56
N ALA A 6 60.65 22.01 -16.69
CA ALA A 6 59.19 22.03 -16.77
C ALA A 6 58.59 20.81 -16.03
N PRO A 7 57.41 20.94 -15.39
CA PRO A 7 56.74 19.81 -14.77
C PRO A 7 56.32 18.81 -15.85
N ASP A 8 56.71 17.56 -15.66
CA ASP A 8 56.41 16.45 -16.55
C ASP A 8 54.89 16.22 -16.64
N VAL A 9 54.29 16.63 -17.76
CA VAL A 9 52.85 16.50 -18.05
C VAL A 9 52.46 15.05 -18.35
N ASN A 10 53.42 14.12 -18.45
CA ASN A 10 53.21 12.72 -18.79
C ASN A 10 53.48 11.77 -17.61
N ALA A 11 52.92 12.05 -16.43
CA ALA A 11 52.79 11.01 -15.42
C ALA A 11 51.91 9.88 -16.00
N PRO A 12 52.41 8.63 -16.10
CA PRO A 12 51.62 7.55 -16.66
C PRO A 12 50.36 7.35 -15.83
N ILE A 13 49.19 7.41 -16.47
CA ILE A 13 47.93 6.96 -15.89
C ILE A 13 48.18 5.50 -15.52
N ARG A 14 48.32 5.21 -14.22
CA ARG A 14 48.44 3.84 -13.76
C ARG A 14 47.13 3.14 -14.09
N ASP A 15 47.16 2.29 -15.12
CA ASP A 15 46.10 1.32 -15.39
C ASP A 15 46.11 0.25 -14.29
N GLU A 16 45.66 0.65 -13.11
CA GLU A 16 45.40 -0.26 -12.01
C GLU A 16 44.06 -0.96 -12.30
N PRO A 17 44.03 -2.31 -12.28
CA PRO A 17 42.77 -3.02 -12.41
C PRO A 17 41.81 -2.52 -11.32
N LEU A 18 40.57 -2.20 -11.69
CA LEU A 18 39.55 -1.62 -10.81
C LEU A 18 39.23 -2.43 -9.54
N PHE A 19 39.72 -3.68 -9.43
CA PHE A 19 39.13 -4.72 -8.59
C PHE A 19 39.94 -5.26 -7.40
N PRO A 20 41.28 -5.16 -7.24
CA PRO A 20 41.94 -5.76 -6.09
C PRO A 20 41.60 -5.01 -4.79
N ASN A 21 41.82 -3.70 -4.74
CA ASN A 21 41.74 -2.94 -3.48
C ASN A 21 40.33 -2.43 -3.17
N THR A 22 39.54 -2.10 -4.19
CA THR A 22 38.18 -1.56 -4.06
C THR A 22 37.26 -2.51 -3.29
N THR A 23 37.37 -3.82 -3.53
CA THR A 23 36.54 -4.84 -2.88
C THR A 23 36.88 -5.01 -1.40
N HIS A 24 38.16 -4.94 -1.04
CA HIS A 24 38.62 -4.97 0.35
C HIS A 24 38.13 -3.77 1.14
N ILE A 25 38.18 -2.58 0.54
CA ILE A 25 37.64 -1.34 1.14
C ILE A 25 36.14 -1.47 1.33
N ALA A 26 35.39 -1.87 0.29
CA ALA A 26 33.94 -2.07 0.38
C ALA A 26 33.54 -3.07 1.48
N ARG A 27 34.24 -4.19 1.59
CA ARG A 27 33.97 -5.21 2.61
C ARG A 27 34.22 -4.68 4.03
N ARG A 28 35.28 -3.88 4.22
CA ARG A 28 35.59 -3.27 5.51
C ARG A 28 34.46 -2.31 5.90
N GLU A 29 34.15 -1.35 5.03
CA GLU A 29 33.12 -0.35 5.28
C GLU A 29 31.78 -1.02 5.57
N TYR A 30 31.35 -1.98 4.72
CA TYR A 30 30.16 -2.79 4.98
C TYR A 30 30.13 -3.37 6.40
N ARG A 31 31.22 -4.04 6.80
CA ARG A 31 31.30 -4.72 8.10
C ARG A 31 31.25 -3.73 9.26
N GLU A 32 31.95 -2.60 9.13
CA GLU A 32 31.99 -1.53 10.12
C GLU A 32 30.60 -0.93 10.34
N LEU A 33 29.85 -0.68 9.26
CA LEU A 33 28.49 -0.15 9.32
C LEU A 33 27.52 -1.17 9.93
N VAL A 34 27.49 -2.40 9.39
CA VAL A 34 26.54 -3.45 9.81
C VAL A 34 26.73 -3.86 11.27
N HIS A 35 27.97 -3.87 11.78
CA HIS A 35 28.23 -4.20 13.19
C HIS A 35 28.02 -3.03 14.15
N SER A 36 27.74 -1.82 13.63
CA SER A 36 27.53 -0.65 14.48
C SER A 36 26.20 -0.74 15.25
N ARG A 37 26.14 -0.11 16.43
CA ARG A 37 24.90 -0.02 17.21
C ARG A 37 23.80 0.76 16.48
N LEU A 38 24.19 1.83 15.78
CA LEU A 38 23.26 2.69 15.06
C LEU A 38 22.55 1.93 13.93
N PHE A 39 23.28 1.06 13.22
CA PHE A 39 22.71 0.19 12.19
C PHE A 39 21.65 -0.74 12.77
N HIS A 40 21.95 -1.45 13.87
CA HIS A 40 20.99 -2.35 14.50
C HIS A 40 19.76 -1.61 15.04
N VAL A 41 19.97 -0.49 15.76
CA VAL A 41 18.88 0.29 16.35
C VAL A 41 17.96 0.85 15.27
N SER A 42 18.52 1.43 14.20
CA SER A 42 17.71 1.95 13.09
C SER A 42 16.99 0.83 12.34
N THR A 43 17.66 -0.29 12.07
CA THR A 43 17.05 -1.45 11.39
C THR A 43 15.86 -1.99 12.18
N VAL A 44 16.01 -2.22 13.48
CA VAL A 44 14.93 -2.71 14.35
C VAL A 44 13.79 -1.70 14.42
N THR A 45 14.10 -0.42 14.61
CA THR A 45 13.07 0.65 14.66
C THR A 45 12.26 0.70 13.36
N LEU A 46 12.93 0.66 12.21
CA LEU A 46 12.30 0.65 10.89
C LEU A 46 11.46 -0.62 10.66
N ALA A 47 11.97 -1.79 11.04
CA ALA A 47 11.24 -3.04 10.91
C ALA A 47 9.98 -3.04 11.77
N VAL A 48 10.07 -2.59 13.02
CA VAL A 48 8.90 -2.45 13.92
C VAL A 48 7.89 -1.46 13.34
N LEU A 49 8.34 -0.30 12.87
CA LEU A 49 7.45 0.68 12.25
C LEU A 49 6.74 0.09 11.02
N ALA A 50 7.46 -0.61 10.15
CA ALA A 50 6.88 -1.24 8.96
C ALA A 50 5.82 -2.29 9.33
N ILE A 51 6.05 -3.10 10.36
CA ILE A 51 5.07 -4.07 10.89
C ILE A 51 3.84 -3.34 11.46
N VAL A 52 4.03 -2.31 12.30
CA VAL A 52 2.93 -1.55 12.90
C VAL A 52 2.04 -0.96 11.81
N VAL A 53 2.63 -0.37 10.79
CA VAL A 53 1.87 0.22 9.70
C VAL A 53 1.19 -0.86 8.84
N ALA A 54 1.83 -2.02 8.62
CA ALA A 54 1.20 -3.16 7.97
C ALA A 54 -0.03 -3.70 8.74
N LEU A 55 -0.06 -3.55 10.07
CA LEU A 55 -1.20 -3.96 10.91
C LEU A 55 -2.28 -2.87 11.07
N LEU A 56 -2.04 -1.66 10.58
CA LEU A 56 -2.97 -0.53 10.71
C LEU A 56 -4.37 -0.81 10.12
N PRO A 57 -4.55 -1.48 8.97
CA PRO A 57 -5.88 -1.80 8.45
C PRO A 57 -6.69 -2.68 9.42
N ILE A 58 -6.02 -3.65 10.05
CA ILE A 58 -6.63 -4.53 11.07
C ILE A 58 -7.03 -3.70 12.29
N ALA A 59 -6.16 -2.77 12.73
CA ALA A 59 -6.45 -1.90 13.86
C ALA A 59 -7.65 -0.99 13.59
N VAL A 60 -7.73 -0.36 12.42
CA VAL A 60 -8.89 0.47 12.01
C VAL A 60 -10.17 -0.37 12.02
N ARG A 61 -10.16 -1.56 11.41
CA ARG A 61 -11.32 -2.46 11.44
C ARG A 61 -11.67 -2.97 12.83
N LEU A 62 -10.68 -3.09 13.71
CA LEU A 62 -10.92 -3.46 15.10
C LEU A 62 -11.67 -2.36 15.84
N LEU A 63 -11.35 -1.09 15.56
CA LEU A 63 -12.07 0.08 16.09
C LEU A 63 -13.47 0.21 15.46
N GLU A 64 -13.63 -0.15 14.19
CA GLU A 64 -14.93 -0.16 13.51
C GLU A 64 -15.82 -1.35 13.91
N ARG A 65 -15.34 -2.30 14.73
CA ARG A 65 -16.17 -3.42 15.19
C ARG A 65 -17.36 -2.91 16.00
N GLY A 66 -18.52 -2.92 15.36
CA GLY A 66 -19.79 -2.49 15.94
C GLY A 66 -20.51 -1.43 15.11
N SER A 67 -19.88 -0.87 14.06
CA SER A 67 -20.62 -0.07 13.09
C SER A 67 -21.45 -0.99 12.19
N THR A 68 -22.74 -0.66 12.07
CA THR A 68 -23.65 -1.29 11.11
C THR A 68 -23.51 -0.56 9.78
N THR A 69 -23.32 -1.31 8.69
CA THR A 69 -23.39 -0.76 7.34
C THR A 69 -24.85 -0.53 7.00
N ARG A 70 -25.28 0.74 6.90
CA ARG A 70 -26.66 1.13 6.63
C ARG A 70 -26.91 1.21 5.13
N ILE A 71 -27.83 0.39 4.64
CA ILE A 71 -28.18 0.28 3.24
C ILE A 71 -29.65 0.64 3.09
N ALA A 72 -29.95 1.69 2.33
CA ALA A 72 -31.32 2.02 2.00
C ALA A 72 -31.77 1.27 0.75
N VAL A 73 -33.02 0.85 0.75
CA VAL A 73 -33.74 0.28 -0.38
C VAL A 73 -34.80 1.27 -0.79
N VAL A 74 -34.76 1.68 -2.05
CA VAL A 74 -35.78 2.53 -2.66
C VAL A 74 -36.43 1.72 -3.76
N ALA A 75 -37.75 1.67 -3.82
CA ALA A 75 -38.42 0.93 -4.88
C ALA A 75 -39.69 1.61 -5.39
N THR A 76 -40.02 1.30 -6.64
CA THR A 76 -41.24 1.81 -7.30
C THR A 76 -42.55 1.36 -6.66
N SER A 77 -42.56 0.25 -5.90
CA SER A 77 -43.72 -0.20 -5.13
C SER A 77 -43.34 -0.62 -3.70
N PRO A 78 -44.25 -0.45 -2.71
CA PRO A 78 -43.99 -0.86 -1.32
C PRO A 78 -43.72 -2.36 -1.18
N GLU A 79 -44.36 -3.20 -1.99
CA GLU A 79 -44.12 -4.63 -2.00
C GLU A 79 -42.72 -4.98 -2.52
N LEU A 80 -42.29 -4.34 -3.62
CA LEU A 80 -40.94 -4.53 -4.15
C LEU A 80 -39.87 -4.03 -3.17
N ALA A 81 -40.13 -2.92 -2.48
CA ALA A 81 -39.24 -2.40 -1.43
C ALA A 81 -39.06 -3.42 -0.31
N LYS A 82 -40.17 -3.96 0.22
CA LYS A 82 -40.15 -4.94 1.31
C LYS A 82 -39.52 -6.28 0.89
N ASN A 83 -39.81 -6.75 -0.32
CA ASN A 83 -39.20 -7.97 -0.85
C ASN A 83 -37.69 -7.80 -1.06
N THR A 84 -37.27 -6.64 -1.57
CA THR A 84 -35.85 -6.30 -1.74
C THR A 84 -35.16 -6.19 -0.40
N GLN A 85 -35.75 -5.49 0.57
CA GLN A 85 -35.24 -5.39 1.93
C GLN A 85 -35.03 -6.77 2.57
N ASN A 86 -36.06 -7.63 2.56
CA ASN A 86 -35.99 -8.96 3.17
C ASN A 86 -34.95 -9.85 2.48
N THR A 87 -34.86 -9.78 1.15
CA THR A 87 -33.90 -10.58 0.37
C THR A 87 -32.47 -10.12 0.62
N LEU A 88 -32.24 -8.81 0.64
CA LEU A 88 -30.93 -8.23 0.95
C LEU A 88 -30.53 -8.54 2.39
N ASP A 89 -31.44 -8.37 3.36
CA ASP A 89 -31.16 -8.69 4.76
C ASP A 89 -30.77 -10.17 4.95
N ALA A 90 -31.53 -11.08 4.31
CA ALA A 90 -31.24 -12.51 4.37
C ALA A 90 -29.88 -12.89 3.74
N ILE A 91 -29.46 -12.20 2.68
CA ILE A 91 -28.20 -12.49 1.96
C ILE A 91 -26.99 -11.80 2.62
N LEU A 92 -27.19 -10.59 3.14
CA LEU A 92 -26.12 -9.81 3.74
C LEU A 92 -25.81 -10.26 5.16
N ASN A 93 -26.80 -10.78 5.89
CA ASN A 93 -26.68 -11.19 7.30
C ASN A 93 -26.76 -12.72 7.50
N ILE A 94 -26.35 -13.53 6.51
CA ILE A 94 -26.39 -15.02 6.55
C ILE A 94 -25.74 -15.61 7.81
N GLU A 95 -24.69 -14.99 8.33
CA GLU A 95 -23.95 -15.50 9.50
C GLU A 95 -24.57 -15.11 10.86
N GLY A 96 -25.77 -14.51 10.88
CA GLY A 96 -26.46 -14.12 12.11
C GLY A 96 -25.84 -12.91 12.83
N ARG A 97 -24.83 -12.27 12.24
CA ARG A 97 -24.34 -10.95 12.66
C ARG A 97 -25.12 -9.89 11.87
N THR A 98 -25.81 -8.98 12.55
CA THR A 98 -26.46 -7.80 11.94
C THR A 98 -25.39 -6.78 11.54
N LYS A 99 -24.56 -7.15 10.58
CA LYS A 99 -23.50 -6.28 10.05
C LYS A 99 -24.08 -5.23 9.11
N TYR A 100 -25.14 -5.60 8.39
CA TYR A 100 -25.84 -4.72 7.45
C TYR A 100 -27.21 -4.40 8.02
N GLU A 101 -27.56 -3.12 8.07
CA GLU A 101 -28.89 -2.65 8.44
C GLU A 101 -29.59 -2.21 7.16
N VAL A 102 -30.63 -2.94 6.75
CA VAL A 102 -31.36 -2.64 5.51
C VAL A 102 -32.62 -1.85 5.83
N LEU A 103 -32.64 -0.59 5.42
CA LEU A 103 -33.72 0.38 5.64
C LEU A 103 -34.52 0.55 4.34
N VAL A 104 -35.79 0.93 4.43
CA VAL A 104 -36.59 1.29 3.26
C VAL A 104 -36.81 2.80 3.29
N GLU A 105 -36.40 3.48 2.23
CA GLU A 105 -36.59 4.92 2.07
C GLU A 105 -37.58 5.19 0.94
N PRO A 106 -38.51 6.16 1.10
CA PRO A 106 -39.55 6.43 0.12
C PRO A 106 -39.03 7.23 -1.09
N GLU A 107 -38.03 8.09 -0.89
CA GLU A 107 -37.51 8.99 -1.93
C GLU A 107 -36.06 8.69 -2.29
N GLU A 108 -35.80 8.48 -3.58
CA GLU A 108 -34.46 8.18 -4.09
C GLU A 108 -33.48 9.34 -3.94
N THR A 109 -33.94 10.57 -4.18
CA THR A 109 -33.12 11.78 -4.08
C THR A 109 -32.59 11.97 -2.66
N GLU A 110 -33.46 11.78 -1.66
CA GLU A 110 -33.12 11.91 -0.24
C GLU A 110 -32.17 10.79 0.20
N ALA A 111 -32.42 9.56 -0.27
CA ALA A 111 -31.56 8.42 0.02
C ALA A 111 -30.15 8.61 -0.56
N ILE A 112 -30.03 9.13 -1.79
CA ILE A 112 -28.73 9.44 -2.41
C ILE A 112 -28.03 10.57 -1.65
N ALA A 113 -28.73 11.67 -1.32
CA ALA A 113 -28.16 12.74 -0.51
C ALA A 113 -27.69 12.26 0.87
N ALA A 114 -28.40 11.29 1.46
CA ALA A 114 -27.99 10.67 2.71
C ALA A 114 -26.72 9.81 2.59
N VAL A 115 -26.42 9.27 1.41
CA VAL A 115 -25.13 8.63 1.13
C VAL A 115 -24.01 9.67 1.05
N ASP A 116 -24.27 10.79 0.38
CA ASP A 116 -23.30 11.88 0.27
C ASP A 116 -23.01 12.54 1.63
N ASP A 117 -24.00 12.61 2.53
CA ASP A 117 -23.86 13.10 3.90
C ASP A 117 -23.22 12.09 4.89
N HIS A 118 -22.79 10.91 4.42
CA HIS A 118 -22.29 9.79 5.24
C HIS A 118 -23.31 9.27 6.29
N ARG A 119 -24.61 9.51 6.09
CA ARG A 119 -25.69 8.95 6.91
C ARG A 119 -26.08 7.54 6.48
N LEU A 120 -25.94 7.23 5.20
CA LEU A 120 -26.10 5.90 4.62
C LEU A 120 -24.81 5.48 3.92
N ASP A 121 -24.55 4.19 3.87
CA ASP A 121 -23.38 3.64 3.18
C ASP A 121 -23.71 3.31 1.71
N ALA A 122 -24.92 2.86 1.41
CA ALA A 122 -25.37 2.62 0.04
C ALA A 122 -26.90 2.76 -0.10
N VAL A 123 -27.34 2.95 -1.35
CA VAL A 123 -28.74 2.87 -1.78
C VAL A 123 -28.85 1.81 -2.87
N VAL A 124 -29.87 0.96 -2.77
CA VAL A 124 -30.31 0.04 -3.82
C VAL A 124 -31.68 0.49 -4.32
N SER A 125 -31.72 1.04 -5.52
CA SER A 125 -32.95 1.43 -6.19
C SER A 125 -33.47 0.27 -7.04
N ALA A 126 -34.68 -0.22 -6.77
CA ALA A 126 -35.37 -1.25 -7.54
C ALA A 126 -36.56 -0.64 -8.31
N ARG A 127 -36.43 -0.50 -9.62
CA ARG A 127 -37.45 0.09 -10.47
C ARG A 127 -38.08 -0.96 -11.38
N ARG A 128 -39.41 -1.01 -11.43
CA ARG A 128 -40.13 -1.79 -12.45
C ARG A 128 -40.40 -0.91 -13.67
N ALA A 129 -39.91 -1.33 -14.83
CA ALA A 129 -40.19 -0.66 -16.09
C ALA A 129 -41.61 -0.98 -16.59
N ALA A 130 -42.11 -0.18 -17.53
CA ALA A 130 -43.44 -0.36 -18.12
C ALA A 130 -43.60 -1.71 -18.84
N ASP A 131 -42.50 -2.30 -19.30
CA ASP A 131 -42.47 -3.62 -19.90
C ASP A 131 -42.46 -4.75 -18.86
N GLY A 132 -42.50 -4.44 -17.56
CA GLY A 132 -42.49 -5.39 -16.45
C GLY A 132 -41.10 -5.89 -16.04
N SER A 133 -40.03 -5.49 -16.71
CA SER A 133 -38.65 -5.81 -16.30
C SER A 133 -38.25 -5.05 -15.03
N LEU A 134 -37.34 -5.64 -14.24
CA LEU A 134 -36.77 -4.99 -13.07
C LEU A 134 -35.40 -4.41 -13.41
N GLY A 135 -35.22 -3.13 -13.11
CA GLY A 135 -33.93 -2.47 -13.12
C GLY A 135 -33.45 -2.25 -11.69
N PHE A 136 -32.20 -2.60 -11.43
CA PHE A 136 -31.55 -2.36 -10.15
C PHE A 136 -30.41 -1.37 -10.34
N THR A 137 -30.42 -0.35 -9.50
CA THR A 137 -29.39 0.67 -9.48
C THR A 137 -28.77 0.70 -8.09
N VAL A 138 -27.45 0.49 -8.00
CA VAL A 138 -26.73 0.57 -6.72
C VAL A 138 -25.95 1.87 -6.69
N HIS A 139 -26.28 2.76 -5.75
CA HIS A 139 -25.49 3.94 -5.41
C HIS A 139 -24.64 3.65 -4.17
N GLY A 140 -23.35 3.39 -4.38
CA GLY A 140 -22.41 3.13 -3.29
C GLY A 140 -21.73 4.40 -2.81
N GLY A 141 -21.75 4.62 -1.49
CA GLY A 141 -20.96 5.64 -0.82
C GLY A 141 -19.50 5.24 -0.65
N GLU A 142 -18.71 6.16 -0.09
CA GLU A 142 -17.26 6.01 0.07
C GLU A 142 -16.85 4.90 1.04
N THR A 143 -17.76 4.30 1.80
CA THR A 143 -17.50 3.24 2.78
C THR A 143 -17.75 1.83 2.22
N VAL A 144 -18.35 1.72 1.03
CA VAL A 144 -18.82 0.44 0.48
C VAL A 144 -17.81 -0.17 -0.48
N GLY A 145 -17.14 -1.24 -0.03
CA GLY A 145 -16.17 -1.99 -0.83
C GLY A 145 -16.78 -2.91 -1.90
N ASP A 146 -15.94 -3.39 -2.83
CA ASP A 146 -16.36 -4.24 -3.97
C ASP A 146 -17.09 -5.53 -3.54
N GLY A 147 -16.67 -6.14 -2.42
CA GLY A 147 -17.34 -7.34 -1.90
C GLY A 147 -18.80 -7.07 -1.50
N THR A 148 -19.07 -5.93 -0.84
CA THR A 148 -20.44 -5.53 -0.51
C THR A 148 -21.25 -5.26 -1.76
N VAL A 149 -20.69 -4.60 -2.78
CA VAL A 149 -21.42 -4.37 -4.04
C VAL A 149 -21.71 -5.67 -4.80
N GLN A 150 -20.78 -6.64 -4.79
CA GLN A 150 -21.06 -7.96 -5.35
C GLN A 150 -22.19 -8.68 -4.61
N LEU A 151 -22.22 -8.59 -3.28
CA LEU A 151 -23.33 -9.11 -2.48
C LEU A 151 -24.64 -8.39 -2.77
N LEU A 152 -24.64 -7.07 -2.96
CA LEU A 152 -25.82 -6.31 -3.34
C LEU A 152 -26.33 -6.70 -4.73
N ASN A 153 -25.42 -6.91 -5.70
CA ASN A 153 -25.78 -7.39 -7.03
C ASN A 153 -26.34 -8.81 -6.98
N PHE A 154 -25.74 -9.69 -6.19
CA PHE A 154 -26.26 -11.04 -5.98
C PHE A 154 -27.64 -11.01 -5.32
N GLY A 155 -27.85 -10.11 -4.37
CA GLY A 155 -29.13 -9.89 -3.72
C GLY A 155 -30.18 -9.33 -4.67
N ALA A 156 -29.83 -8.33 -5.47
CA ALA A 156 -30.69 -7.77 -6.51
C ALA A 156 -31.08 -8.82 -7.57
N LEU A 157 -30.14 -9.67 -7.99
CA LEU A 157 -30.42 -10.82 -8.87
C LEU A 157 -31.37 -11.81 -8.19
N SER A 158 -31.21 -12.07 -6.90
CA SER A 158 -32.09 -12.95 -6.13
C SER A 158 -33.52 -12.39 -6.06
N VAL A 159 -33.67 -11.08 -5.89
CA VAL A 159 -34.98 -10.39 -5.98
C VAL A 159 -35.58 -10.56 -7.37
N ALA A 160 -34.78 -10.37 -8.43
CA ALA A 160 -35.24 -10.54 -9.80
C ALA A 160 -35.70 -11.97 -10.11
N LEU A 161 -34.97 -12.97 -9.61
CA LEU A 161 -35.32 -14.38 -9.74
C LEU A 161 -36.61 -14.72 -8.98
N LEU A 162 -36.79 -14.15 -7.78
CA LEU A 162 -38.01 -14.34 -7.00
C LEU A 162 -39.22 -13.69 -7.68
N ASP A 163 -39.06 -12.49 -8.25
CA ASP A 163 -40.11 -11.81 -9.03
C ASP A 163 -40.46 -12.56 -10.32
N ALA A 164 -39.46 -13.14 -10.98
CA ALA A 164 -39.65 -13.94 -12.18
C ALA A 164 -40.51 -15.19 -11.92
N ALA A 165 -40.51 -15.74 -10.70
CA ALA A 165 -41.35 -16.87 -10.33
C ALA A 165 -42.85 -16.52 -10.36
N THR A 166 -43.21 -15.24 -10.16
CA THR A 166 -44.61 -14.77 -10.14
C THR A 166 -45.02 -14.04 -11.42
N SER A 167 -44.08 -13.38 -12.10
CA SER A 167 -44.37 -12.47 -13.22
C SER A 167 -43.73 -12.90 -14.55
N GLY A 168 -43.02 -14.02 -14.56
CA GLY A 168 -42.26 -14.52 -15.71
C GLY A 168 -40.87 -13.91 -15.80
N PHE A 169 -39.91 -14.67 -16.34
CA PHE A 169 -38.52 -14.23 -16.42
C PHE A 169 -38.33 -13.17 -17.51
N LYS A 170 -37.88 -11.98 -17.10
CA LYS A 170 -37.39 -10.91 -17.97
C LYS A 170 -35.99 -10.54 -17.50
N VAL A 171 -35.09 -10.28 -18.44
CA VAL A 171 -33.69 -9.96 -18.12
C VAL A 171 -33.66 -8.65 -17.34
N PRO A 172 -33.16 -8.66 -16.08
CA PRO A 172 -33.05 -7.43 -15.30
C PRO A 172 -31.85 -6.59 -15.76
N SER A 173 -31.96 -5.26 -15.65
CA SER A 173 -30.82 -4.36 -15.83
C SER A 173 -30.13 -4.09 -14.49
N PHE A 174 -28.81 -3.94 -14.54
CA PHE A 174 -28.00 -3.61 -13.36
C PHE A 174 -27.12 -2.42 -13.69
N GLU A 175 -27.30 -1.34 -12.94
CA GLU A 175 -26.47 -0.14 -13.01
C GLU A 175 -25.80 0.08 -11.66
N VAL A 176 -24.52 0.45 -11.67
CA VAL A 176 -23.77 0.74 -10.45
C VAL A 176 -23.20 2.14 -10.57
N PHE A 177 -23.65 3.03 -9.70
CA PHE A 177 -23.11 4.37 -9.52
C PHE A 177 -22.29 4.43 -8.23
N ARG A 178 -21.12 5.06 -8.28
CA ARG A 178 -20.25 5.23 -7.12
C ARG A 178 -19.68 6.65 -7.08
N GLY A 179 -19.82 7.31 -5.93
CA GLY A 179 -19.37 8.68 -5.69
C GLY A 179 -20.41 9.77 -6.03
N ALA A 180 -20.17 10.98 -5.50
CA ALA A 180 -21.09 12.13 -5.51
C ALA A 180 -21.36 12.76 -6.89
N THR A 181 -20.83 12.20 -7.98
CA THR A 181 -21.10 12.68 -9.34
C THR A 181 -21.48 11.50 -10.22
N GLY A 182 -22.72 11.49 -10.71
CA GLY A 182 -23.32 10.42 -11.52
C GLY A 182 -22.72 10.25 -12.92
N GLY A 183 -21.39 10.21 -13.03
CA GLY A 183 -20.67 9.86 -14.24
C GLY A 183 -20.50 8.34 -14.35
N PRO A 184 -20.73 7.73 -15.54
CA PRO A 184 -20.36 6.35 -15.77
C PRO A 184 -18.83 6.21 -15.68
N SER A 185 -18.37 5.28 -14.84
CA SER A 185 -16.98 4.85 -14.69
C SER A 185 -15.98 5.83 -14.04
N ALA A 186 -16.30 6.38 -12.87
CA ALA A 186 -15.23 6.69 -11.92
C ALA A 186 -14.65 5.38 -11.37
N ALA A 187 -13.31 5.23 -11.41
CA ALA A 187 -12.65 4.01 -10.94
C ALA A 187 -13.01 3.73 -9.47
N PRO A 188 -13.36 2.48 -9.10
CA PRO A 188 -13.74 2.12 -7.73
C PRO A 188 -12.74 2.60 -6.69
N TYR A 189 -13.20 3.46 -5.77
CA TYR A 189 -12.53 3.70 -4.50
C TYR A 189 -12.91 2.56 -3.55
N ASP A 190 -12.08 1.53 -3.49
CA ASP A 190 -12.17 0.53 -2.43
C ASP A 190 -11.51 1.15 -1.18
N PRO A 191 -12.22 1.40 -0.07
CA PRO A 191 -11.65 2.04 1.11
C PRO A 191 -10.54 1.20 1.73
N SER A 192 -10.60 -0.12 1.56
CA SER A 192 -9.51 -1.01 1.93
C SER A 192 -8.36 -0.97 0.93
N ALA A 193 -8.63 -0.79 -0.38
CA ALA A 193 -7.61 -0.52 -1.40
C ALA A 193 -6.97 0.87 -1.27
N TYR A 194 -7.72 1.89 -0.86
CA TYR A 194 -7.23 3.23 -0.65
C TYR A 194 -6.50 3.33 0.67
N ALA A 195 -7.05 2.77 1.76
CA ALA A 195 -6.33 2.64 3.01
C ALA A 195 -5.04 1.84 2.77
N SER A 196 -5.08 0.70 2.08
CA SER A 196 -3.85 -0.03 1.73
C SER A 196 -2.90 0.77 0.85
N ARG A 197 -3.36 1.50 -0.19
CA ARG A 197 -2.50 2.33 -1.03
C ARG A 197 -1.92 3.52 -0.27
N LEU A 198 -2.67 4.16 0.62
CA LEU A 198 -2.20 5.21 1.50
C LEU A 198 -1.19 4.68 2.50
N ILE A 199 -1.47 3.52 3.09
CA ILE A 199 -0.61 2.85 4.08
C ILE A 199 0.68 2.42 3.40
N VAL A 200 0.61 1.75 2.24
CA VAL A 200 1.80 1.38 1.43
C VAL A 200 2.54 2.63 0.99
N GLY A 201 1.87 3.65 0.48
CA GLY A 201 2.48 4.93 0.09
C GLY A 201 3.16 5.63 1.28
N ALA A 202 2.53 5.64 2.45
CA ALA A 202 3.07 6.21 3.68
C ALA A 202 4.26 5.40 4.20
N VAL A 203 4.19 4.07 4.22
CA VAL A 203 5.32 3.19 4.58
C VAL A 203 6.49 3.46 3.66
N PHE A 204 6.28 3.39 2.35
CA PHE A 204 7.35 3.56 1.38
C PHE A 204 7.90 5.00 1.41
N GLY A 205 7.06 6.01 1.60
CA GLY A 205 7.48 7.40 1.77
C GLY A 205 8.30 7.63 3.03
N VAL A 206 7.87 7.09 4.17
CA VAL A 206 8.60 7.16 5.44
C VAL A 206 9.91 6.35 5.36
N LEU A 207 9.90 5.18 4.72
CA LEU A 207 11.10 4.38 4.49
C LEU A 207 12.12 5.14 3.61
N ILE A 208 11.68 5.80 2.54
CA ILE A 208 12.55 6.63 1.70
C ILE A 208 13.10 7.81 2.51
N PHE A 209 12.23 8.53 3.22
CA PHE A 209 12.65 9.68 4.02
C PHE A 209 13.71 9.29 5.06
N ILE A 210 13.47 8.23 5.82
CA ILE A 210 14.41 7.79 6.86
C ILE A 210 15.68 7.21 6.24
N THR A 211 15.59 6.47 5.13
CA THR A 211 16.74 6.02 4.34
C THR A 211 17.61 7.21 3.96
N ILE A 212 17.04 8.25 3.34
CA ILE A 212 17.77 9.44 2.92
C ILE A 212 18.41 10.15 4.11
N VAL A 213 17.66 10.37 5.20
CA VAL A 213 18.18 11.07 6.38
C VAL A 213 19.30 10.28 7.05
N ILE A 214 19.13 8.98 7.24
CA ILE A 214 20.14 8.12 7.88
C ILE A 214 21.37 8.05 6.98
N TYR A 215 21.28 7.64 5.71
CA TYR A 215 22.47 7.60 4.85
C TYR A 215 23.10 8.99 4.69
N GLY A 216 22.27 10.04 4.68
CA GLY A 216 22.63 11.44 4.89
C GLY A 216 23.65 11.64 6.01
N MET A 217 23.22 11.28 7.21
CA MET A 217 24.03 11.36 8.42
C MET A 217 25.28 10.48 8.37
N TRP A 218 25.22 9.29 7.76
CA TRP A 218 26.36 8.38 7.69
C TRP A 218 27.43 8.83 6.70
N VAL A 219 27.06 9.43 5.56
CA VAL A 219 28.05 10.06 4.66
C VAL A 219 28.66 11.29 5.32
N ALA A 220 27.84 12.14 5.96
CA ALA A 220 28.34 13.32 6.69
C ALA A 220 29.29 12.92 7.84
N ALA A 221 28.94 11.89 8.61
CA ALA A 221 29.82 11.31 9.63
C ALA A 221 31.07 10.67 9.01
N GLY A 222 30.93 10.06 7.84
CA GLY A 222 32.02 9.49 7.06
C GLY A 222 33.07 10.52 6.65
N VAL A 223 32.69 11.75 6.30
CA VAL A 223 33.62 12.86 5.99
C VAL A 223 34.36 13.32 7.25
N VAL A 224 33.67 13.38 8.39
CA VAL A 224 34.27 13.78 9.67
C VAL A 224 35.24 12.72 10.20
N ALA A 225 34.90 11.44 10.05
CA ALA A 225 35.77 10.32 10.41
C ALA A 225 37.01 10.25 9.50
N GLU A 226 36.87 10.56 8.21
CA GLU A 226 37.99 10.66 7.25
C GLU A 226 39.02 11.70 7.67
N LYS A 227 38.57 12.79 8.29
CA LYS A 227 39.44 13.87 8.75
C LYS A 227 40.20 13.57 10.04
N SER A 228 39.93 12.45 10.71
CA SER A 228 40.49 12.12 12.04
C SER A 228 41.13 10.73 12.15
N SER A 229 41.06 9.87 11.12
CA SER A 229 41.48 8.48 11.23
C SER A 229 42.89 8.20 10.70
N ARG A 230 43.78 7.75 11.59
CA ARG A 230 45.15 7.26 11.28
C ARG A 230 45.18 6.06 10.33
N VAL A 231 44.07 5.32 10.24
CA VAL A 231 43.90 4.21 9.30
C VAL A 231 43.79 4.73 7.86
N MET A 232 43.27 5.95 7.67
CA MET A 232 43.16 6.56 6.35
C MET A 232 44.52 7.04 5.82
N GLU A 233 45.41 7.55 6.67
CA GLU A 233 46.81 7.86 6.28
C GLU A 233 47.51 6.63 5.67
N LEU A 234 47.28 5.45 6.25
CA LEU A 234 47.81 4.18 5.72
C LEU A 234 47.12 3.76 4.41
N LEU A 235 45.82 4.02 4.25
CA LEU A 235 45.07 3.66 3.03
C LEU A 235 45.37 4.57 1.83
N VAL A 236 45.61 5.88 2.03
CA VAL A 236 46.07 6.77 0.95
C VAL A 236 47.43 6.32 0.41
N SER A 237 48.27 5.72 1.26
CA SER A 237 49.57 5.19 0.82
C SER A 237 49.48 3.88 0.03
N ALA A 238 48.34 3.18 0.08
CA ALA A 238 48.16 1.82 -0.44
C ALA A 238 47.12 1.69 -1.57
N ALA A 239 46.23 2.66 -1.76
CA ALA A 239 45.18 2.64 -2.78
C ALA A 239 44.92 4.03 -3.39
N SER A 240 44.53 4.08 -4.66
CA SER A 240 44.29 5.35 -5.34
C SER A 240 43.00 6.04 -4.82
N PRO A 241 42.92 7.39 -4.83
CA PRO A 241 41.75 8.13 -4.33
C PRO A 241 40.41 7.70 -4.96
N ARG A 242 40.41 7.33 -6.25
CA ARG A 242 39.21 6.82 -6.95
C ARG A 242 38.75 5.47 -6.40
N GLN A 243 39.67 4.55 -6.11
CA GLN A 243 39.34 3.24 -5.52
C GLN A 243 38.76 3.39 -4.12
N LEU A 244 39.18 4.41 -3.38
CA LEU A 244 38.68 4.68 -2.03
C LEU A 244 37.21 5.10 -2.03
N VAL A 245 36.86 6.10 -2.86
CA VAL A 245 35.48 6.63 -2.95
C VAL A 245 34.53 5.55 -3.50
N ILE A 246 34.94 4.83 -4.55
CA ILE A 246 34.14 3.74 -5.13
C ILE A 246 33.95 2.60 -4.12
N GLY A 247 35.03 2.20 -3.43
CA GLY A 247 34.96 1.14 -2.42
C GLY A 247 34.06 1.53 -1.25
N LYS A 248 34.16 2.77 -0.77
CA LYS A 248 33.32 3.30 0.31
C LYS A 248 31.84 3.36 -0.09
N ALA A 249 31.54 3.91 -1.27
CA ALA A 249 30.17 3.94 -1.78
C ALA A 249 29.58 2.52 -1.93
N LEU A 250 30.33 1.57 -2.49
CA LEU A 250 29.86 0.18 -2.59
C LEU A 250 29.62 -0.47 -1.22
N GLY A 251 30.49 -0.24 -0.24
CA GLY A 251 30.33 -0.76 1.12
C GLY A 251 29.07 -0.22 1.82
N ILE A 252 28.84 1.09 1.73
CA ILE A 252 27.65 1.75 2.29
C ILE A 252 26.38 1.28 1.56
N GLY A 253 26.42 1.23 0.22
CA GLY A 253 25.28 0.80 -0.59
C GLY A 253 24.86 -0.65 -0.29
N LEU A 254 25.83 -1.56 -0.10
CA LEU A 254 25.57 -2.96 0.30
C LEU A 254 25.00 -3.07 1.71
N ALA A 255 25.50 -2.26 2.65
CA ALA A 255 24.98 -2.23 4.03
C ALA A 255 23.52 -1.78 4.01
N GLY A 256 23.21 -0.76 3.21
CA GLY A 256 21.84 -0.29 3.10
C GLY A 256 20.89 -1.23 2.36
N ALA A 257 21.38 -1.96 1.35
CA ALA A 257 20.62 -3.03 0.73
C ALA A 257 20.31 -4.16 1.73
N THR A 258 21.25 -4.47 2.63
CA THR A 258 21.03 -5.45 3.70
C THR A 258 19.97 -4.95 4.68
N GLN A 259 20.06 -3.70 5.13
CA GLN A 259 19.08 -3.07 6.01
C GLN A 259 17.68 -3.06 5.37
N TYR A 260 17.60 -2.75 4.09
CA TYR A 260 16.35 -2.80 3.33
C TYR A 260 15.71 -4.19 3.36
N LEU A 261 16.48 -5.25 3.11
CA LEU A 261 15.96 -6.62 3.17
C LEU A 261 15.50 -7.01 4.58
N LEU A 262 16.24 -6.59 5.61
CA LEU A 262 15.89 -6.84 7.01
C LEU A 262 14.62 -6.13 7.48
N VAL A 263 14.28 -4.99 6.87
CA VAL A 263 13.03 -4.26 7.14
C VAL A 263 11.88 -4.82 6.30
N LEU A 264 12.14 -5.12 5.03
CA LEU A 264 11.10 -5.56 4.09
C LEU A 264 10.63 -6.99 4.35
N ALA A 265 11.53 -7.91 4.67
CA ALA A 265 11.18 -9.32 4.92
C ALA A 265 10.11 -9.51 6.01
N PRO A 266 10.24 -8.94 7.22
CA PRO A 266 9.19 -9.06 8.23
C PRO A 266 7.90 -8.30 7.88
N ALA A 267 7.99 -7.19 7.15
CA ALA A 267 6.82 -6.45 6.67
C ALA A 267 6.01 -7.27 5.65
N ILE A 268 6.68 -7.88 4.67
CA ILE A 268 6.04 -8.80 3.71
C ILE A 268 5.44 -10.00 4.44
N LEU A 269 6.18 -10.60 5.38
CA LEU A 269 5.66 -11.73 6.17
C LEU A 269 4.38 -11.34 6.94
N THR A 270 4.35 -10.15 7.54
CA THR A 270 3.15 -9.63 8.22
C THR A 270 1.97 -9.51 7.26
N LEU A 271 2.20 -8.99 6.05
CA LEU A 271 1.17 -8.86 5.02
C LEU A 271 0.69 -10.21 4.48
N LEU A 272 1.58 -11.20 4.36
CA LEU A 272 1.21 -12.57 3.96
C LEU A 272 0.37 -13.27 5.03
N LEU A 273 0.57 -12.91 6.31
CA LEU A 273 -0.18 -13.44 7.44
C LEU A 273 -1.39 -12.57 7.80
N GLU A 274 -1.63 -11.46 7.09
CA GLU A 274 -2.65 -10.46 7.42
C GLU A 274 -4.03 -11.09 7.54
N ASP A 275 -4.44 -11.93 6.58
CA ASP A 275 -5.73 -12.64 6.61
C ASP A 275 -5.86 -13.59 7.81
N ARG A 276 -4.76 -14.22 8.23
CA ARG A 276 -4.75 -15.13 9.39
C ARG A 276 -4.85 -14.36 10.69
N ILE A 277 -4.12 -13.25 10.80
CA ILE A 277 -4.17 -12.35 11.96
C ILE A 277 -5.57 -11.71 12.04
N ALA A 278 -6.09 -11.22 10.91
CA ALA A 278 -7.41 -10.64 10.79
C ALA A 278 -8.51 -11.64 11.16
N SER A 279 -8.48 -12.85 10.62
CA SER A 279 -9.49 -13.87 10.94
C SER A 279 -9.42 -14.35 12.39
N ALA A 280 -8.23 -14.49 12.97
CA ALA A 280 -8.06 -14.84 14.38
C ALA A 280 -8.61 -13.76 15.31
N LEU A 281 -8.38 -12.49 14.99
CA LEU A 281 -8.87 -11.38 15.80
C LEU A 281 -10.36 -11.13 15.55
N LEU A 282 -10.76 -10.93 14.29
CA LEU A 282 -12.05 -10.37 13.81
C LEU A 282 -13.09 -11.45 13.44
N GLY A 283 -12.68 -12.70 13.35
CA GLY A 283 -13.53 -13.83 12.97
C GLY A 283 -13.49 -14.15 11.48
N PRO A 284 -14.08 -15.29 11.07
CA PRO A 284 -13.90 -15.87 9.72
C PRO A 284 -14.36 -14.99 8.55
N SER A 285 -15.35 -14.11 8.78
CA SER A 285 -15.92 -13.22 7.76
C SER A 285 -15.26 -11.84 7.66
N ALA A 286 -14.21 -11.59 8.44
CA ALA A 286 -13.47 -10.34 8.39
C ALA A 286 -12.43 -10.30 7.26
N GLY A 287 -12.76 -10.88 6.10
CA GLY A 287 -11.91 -10.87 4.92
C GLY A 287 -11.40 -9.45 4.68
N ILE A 288 -10.11 -9.25 4.93
CA ILE A 288 -9.41 -8.03 4.56
C ILE A 288 -8.95 -8.34 3.16
N SER A 289 -9.43 -7.60 2.17
CA SER A 289 -8.89 -7.72 0.82
C SER A 289 -7.38 -7.49 0.93
N THR A 290 -6.57 -8.54 0.76
CA THR A 290 -5.15 -8.48 1.07
C THR A 290 -4.51 -7.34 0.29
N SER A 291 -3.88 -6.44 1.03
CA SER A 291 -3.15 -5.26 0.57
C SER A 291 -1.99 -5.62 -0.40
N LEU A 292 -1.73 -6.91 -0.61
CA LEU A 292 -0.80 -7.46 -1.60
C LEU A 292 -1.05 -6.97 -3.03
N LYS A 293 -2.28 -6.54 -3.40
CA LYS A 293 -2.51 -5.85 -4.69
C LYS A 293 -1.77 -4.51 -4.81
N ALA A 294 -1.53 -3.83 -3.69
CA ALA A 294 -0.76 -2.58 -3.67
C ALA A 294 0.76 -2.85 -3.74
N LEU A 295 1.23 -4.01 -3.28
CA LEU A 295 2.60 -4.50 -3.49
C LEU A 295 2.76 -5.10 -4.89
N SER A 296 2.60 -4.27 -5.92
CA SER A 296 2.94 -4.71 -7.28
C SER A 296 4.45 -4.98 -7.40
N PRO A 297 4.88 -6.00 -8.15
CA PRO A 297 6.30 -6.20 -8.49
C PRO A 297 6.93 -4.93 -9.06
N THR A 298 6.14 -4.14 -9.80
CA THR A 298 6.51 -2.82 -10.33
C THR A 298 6.85 -1.82 -9.22
N LEU A 299 6.11 -1.80 -8.10
CA LEU A 299 6.37 -0.89 -6.98
C LEU A 299 7.64 -1.29 -6.22
N LEU A 300 7.88 -2.58 -6.03
CA LEU A 300 9.13 -3.08 -5.44
C LEU A 300 10.34 -2.75 -6.33
N LEU A 301 10.19 -2.90 -7.65
CA LEU A 301 11.22 -2.54 -8.62
C LEU A 301 11.45 -1.02 -8.63
N ALA A 302 10.39 -0.22 -8.67
CA ALA A 302 10.46 1.24 -8.64
C ALA A 302 11.15 1.73 -7.36
N PHE A 303 10.85 1.13 -6.21
CA PHE A 303 11.55 1.45 -4.95
C PHE A 303 13.03 1.05 -4.99
N GLY A 304 13.36 -0.12 -5.52
CA GLY A 304 14.76 -0.53 -5.70
C GLY A 304 15.54 0.42 -6.61
N VAL A 305 14.91 0.89 -7.70
CA VAL A 305 15.46 1.92 -8.58
C VAL A 305 15.61 3.25 -7.84
N TYR A 306 14.60 3.68 -7.07
CA TYR A 306 14.63 4.94 -6.34
C TYR A 306 15.70 4.95 -5.24
N TYR A 307 15.84 3.85 -4.51
CA TYR A 307 16.92 3.64 -3.55
C TYR A 307 18.29 3.74 -4.23
N THR A 308 18.48 3.03 -5.35
CA THR A 308 19.76 3.01 -6.08
C THR A 308 20.12 4.39 -6.63
N LEU A 309 19.15 5.10 -7.22
CA LEU A 309 19.35 6.44 -7.77
C LEU A 309 19.59 7.47 -6.67
N GLY A 310 18.81 7.44 -5.59
CA GLY A 310 18.97 8.34 -4.45
C GLY A 310 20.30 8.13 -3.74
N PHE A 311 20.71 6.87 -3.57
CA PHE A 311 22.03 6.53 -3.04
C PHE A 311 23.14 7.02 -3.96
N ALA A 312 23.07 6.73 -5.26
CA ALA A 312 24.08 7.16 -6.23
C ALA A 312 24.25 8.68 -6.23
N LEU A 313 23.15 9.44 -6.21
CA LEU A 313 23.16 10.90 -6.18
C LEU A 313 23.86 11.48 -4.94
N TYR A 314 23.73 10.83 -3.79
CA TYR A 314 24.27 11.33 -2.52
C TYR A 314 25.67 10.78 -2.18
N SER A 315 26.04 9.65 -2.78
CA SER A 315 27.34 8.99 -2.58
C SER A 315 28.46 9.50 -3.48
N LEU A 316 28.12 10.26 -4.54
CA LEU A 316 29.04 10.83 -5.53
C LEU A 316 29.41 12.28 -5.22
#